data_AF-A0A7X2MLK0-F1
#
_entry.id   AF-A0A7X2MLK0-F1
#
_cell.length_a   1.000
_cell.length_b   1.000
_cell.length_c   1.000
_cell.angle_alpha   90.00
_cell.angle_beta   90.00
_cell.angle_gamma   90.00
#
_symmetry.space_group_name_H-M   'P 1'
#
loop_
_entity.id
_entity.type
_entity.pdbx_description
1 polymer ?
#
loop_
_entity_poly.entity_id
_entity_poly.type
_entity_poly.pdbx_seq_one_letter_code
_entity_poly.pdbx_strand_id
1 'polypeptide(L)'
;ALATTLFRRKFTEQERETGKVTYILGLSFITEGAIPYAVADPLRVIPAIVAGSGLAGALSMMLGCASRAPHGGIFVIFIPNVISNVMGYLFAIAAGSLLTALILLFLKKDISVPAKQG
;
A
#
# COMPACT_ATOMS: atom_id res chain seq x y z
N ALA A 1 1.50 -4.81 -0.61
CA ALA A 1 2.12 -4.64 -1.94
C ALA A 1 3.56 -4.12 -1.83
N LEU A 2 3.79 -2.81 -1.60
CA LEU A 2 5.14 -2.23 -1.63
C LEU A 2 6.15 -2.88 -0.68
N ALA A 3 5.74 -3.23 0.53
CA ALA A 3 6.61 -3.92 1.48
C ALA A 3 7.09 -5.31 0.98
N THR A 4 6.25 -6.04 0.23
CA THR A 4 6.55 -7.41 -0.21
C THR A 4 7.59 -7.44 -1.33
N THR A 5 7.64 -6.39 -2.15
CA THR A 5 8.64 -6.22 -3.22
C THR A 5 9.95 -5.64 -2.70
N LEU A 6 9.90 -4.66 -1.80
CA LEU A 6 11.09 -4.01 -1.22
C LEU A 6 11.78 -4.88 -0.17
N PHE A 7 11.03 -5.56 0.70
CA PHE A 7 11.57 -6.28 1.86
C PHE A 7 11.29 -7.77 1.76
N ARG A 8 11.61 -8.36 0.61
CA ARG A 8 11.29 -9.75 0.26
C ARG A 8 11.56 -10.72 1.41
N ARG A 9 12.69 -10.61 2.12
CA ARG A 9 13.10 -11.50 3.23
C ARG A 9 12.11 -11.57 4.41
N LYS A 10 11.20 -10.61 4.54
CA LYS A 10 10.16 -10.52 5.58
C LYS A 10 8.81 -11.09 5.15
N PHE A 11 8.70 -11.55 3.89
CA PHE A 11 7.46 -12.07 3.30
C PHE A 11 7.68 -13.44 2.65
N THR A 12 6.72 -14.34 2.86
CA THR A 12 6.72 -15.69 2.28
C THR A 12 6.59 -15.61 0.77
N GLU A 13 6.88 -16.69 0.04
CA GLU A 13 6.66 -16.71 -1.41
C GLU A 13 5.19 -16.45 -1.75
N GLN A 14 4.26 -17.04 -0.99
CA GLN A 14 2.83 -16.80 -1.15
C GLN A 14 2.45 -15.32 -0.91
N GLU A 15 2.97 -14.69 0.16
CA GLU A 15 2.74 -13.26 0.41
C GLU A 15 3.32 -12.37 -0.70
N ARG A 16 4.41 -12.77 -1.35
CA ARG A 16 4.99 -12.03 -2.48
C ARG A 16 4.15 -12.17 -3.75
N GLU A 17 3.63 -13.35 -4.03
CA GLU A 17 2.73 -13.59 -5.17
C GLU A 17 1.40 -12.86 -4.99
N THR A 18 0.79 -12.97 -3.81
CA THR A 18 -0.37 -12.14 -3.45
C THR A 18 -0.04 -10.66 -3.56
N GLY A 19 1.22 -10.26 -3.31
CA GLY A 19 1.70 -8.88 -3.41
C GLY A 19 1.47 -8.25 -4.77
N LYS A 20 1.66 -9.03 -5.83
CA LYS A 20 1.43 -8.60 -7.22
C LYS A 20 -0.04 -8.28 -7.46
N VAL A 21 -0.94 -9.14 -6.97
CA VAL A 21 -2.39 -8.93 -7.05
C VAL A 21 -2.79 -7.70 -6.22
N THR A 22 -2.24 -7.55 -5.01
CA THR A 22 -2.53 -6.41 -4.14
C THR A 22 -2.14 -5.07 -4.77
N TYR A 23 -1.09 -5.01 -5.61
CA TYR A 23 -0.78 -3.79 -6.37
C TYR A 23 -1.93 -3.39 -7.28
N ILE A 24 -2.41 -4.33 -8.10
CA ILE A 24 -3.46 -4.06 -9.08
C ILE A 24 -4.75 -3.67 -8.35
N LEU A 25 -5.13 -4.41 -7.31
CA LEU A 25 -6.32 -4.12 -6.52
C LEU A 25 -6.22 -2.75 -5.85
N GLY A 26 -5.09 -2.45 -5.18
CA GLY A 26 -4.89 -1.16 -4.50
C GLY A 26 -4.92 0.02 -5.46
N LEU A 27 -4.29 -0.13 -6.64
CA LEU A 27 -4.35 0.88 -7.70
C LEU A 27 -5.77 1.07 -8.24
N SER A 28 -6.61 0.04 -8.21
CA SER A 28 -8.03 0.10 -8.57
C SER A 28 -8.95 0.57 -7.43
N PHE A 29 -8.41 1.04 -6.31
CA PHE A 29 -9.18 1.42 -5.11
C PHE A 29 -9.89 0.24 -4.41
N ILE A 30 -9.40 -0.97 -4.61
CA ILE A 30 -9.88 -2.22 -4.00
C ILE A 30 -8.93 -2.56 -2.85
N THR A 31 -9.45 -2.59 -1.62
CA THR A 31 -8.65 -2.75 -0.39
C THR A 31 -8.60 -4.19 0.12
N GLU A 32 -9.43 -5.05 -0.44
CA GLU A 32 -9.58 -6.47 -0.11
C GLU A 32 -8.29 -7.24 -0.33
N GLY A 33 -7.45 -6.78 -1.27
CA GLY A 33 -6.11 -7.31 -1.48
C GLY A 33 -5.18 -7.20 -0.27
N ALA A 34 -5.51 -6.38 0.74
CA ALA A 34 -4.76 -6.25 2.00
C ALA A 34 -5.23 -7.21 3.10
N ILE A 35 -6.46 -7.75 3.02
CA ILE A 35 -7.06 -8.60 4.04
C ILE A 35 -6.19 -9.83 4.37
N PRO A 36 -5.63 -10.57 3.40
CA PRO A 36 -4.81 -11.75 3.70
C PRO A 36 -3.59 -11.43 4.58
N TYR A 37 -2.98 -10.24 4.42
CA TYR A 37 -1.85 -9.82 5.26
C TYR A 37 -2.29 -9.38 6.65
N ALA A 38 -3.43 -8.69 6.74
CA ALA A 38 -3.98 -8.27 8.02
C ALA A 38 -4.43 -9.48 8.85
N VAL A 39 -4.94 -10.54 8.23
CA VAL A 39 -5.27 -11.79 8.92
C VAL A 39 -4.00 -12.53 9.35
N ALA A 40 -2.96 -12.56 8.52
CA ALA A 40 -1.70 -13.25 8.83
C ALA A 40 -0.88 -12.57 9.95
N ASP A 41 -0.86 -11.24 10.01
CA ASP A 41 -0.10 -10.48 11.02
C ASP A 41 -0.85 -9.18 11.43
N PRO A 42 -2.00 -9.28 12.13
CA PRO A 42 -2.89 -8.16 12.39
C PRO A 42 -2.23 -7.05 13.21
N LEU A 43 -1.45 -7.44 14.22
CA LEU A 43 -0.82 -6.52 15.16
C LEU A 43 0.21 -5.59 14.49
N ARG A 44 0.81 -6.01 13.37
CA ARG A 44 1.80 -5.21 12.66
C ARG A 44 1.25 -4.58 11.39
N VAL A 45 0.36 -5.30 10.70
CA VAL A 45 -0.17 -4.87 9.40
C VAL A 45 -1.23 -3.79 9.57
N ILE A 46 -2.17 -3.94 10.53
CA ILE A 46 -3.24 -2.96 10.71
C ILE A 46 -2.68 -1.58 11.10
N PRO A 47 -1.81 -1.44 12.12
CA PRO A 47 -1.26 -0.14 12.47
C PRO A 47 -0.45 0.51 11.34
N ALA A 48 0.29 -0.31 10.56
CA ALA A 48 1.05 0.19 9.43
C ALA A 48 0.15 0.76 8.33
N ILE A 49 -0.93 0.06 7.99
CA ILE A 49 -1.91 0.53 6.99
C ILE A 49 -2.60 1.80 7.49
N VAL A 50 -3.05 1.83 8.75
CA VAL A 50 -3.70 3.02 9.34
C VAL A 50 -2.77 4.23 9.28
N ALA A 51 -1.51 4.08 9.68
CA ALA A 51 -0.53 5.17 9.65
C ALA A 51 -0.27 5.67 8.22
N GLY A 52 -0.07 4.77 7.26
CA GLY A 52 0.16 5.16 5.86
C GLY A 52 -1.08 5.79 5.19
N SER A 53 -2.28 5.25 5.42
CA SER A 53 -3.53 5.83 4.92
C SER A 53 -3.81 7.19 5.56
N GLY A 54 -3.53 7.34 6.86
CA GLY A 54 -3.63 8.62 7.56
C GLY A 54 -2.69 9.67 6.99
N LEU A 55 -1.42 9.32 6.72
CA LEU A 55 -0.46 10.22 6.10
C LEU A 55 -0.91 10.63 4.68
N ALA A 56 -1.35 9.67 3.86
CA ALA A 56 -1.84 9.97 2.51
C ALA A 56 -3.06 10.90 2.54
N GLY A 57 -3.98 10.69 3.47
CA GLY A 57 -5.13 11.58 3.68
C GLY A 57 -4.70 12.99 4.10
N ALA A 58 -3.83 13.11 5.09
CA ALA A 58 -3.32 14.39 5.58
C ALA A 58 -2.57 15.18 4.49
N LEU A 59 -1.70 14.51 3.73
CA LEU A 59 -0.97 15.14 2.61
C LEU A 59 -1.93 15.56 1.49
N SER A 60 -2.94 14.74 1.18
CA SER A 60 -3.94 15.09 0.15
C SER A 60 -4.72 16.33 0.54
N MET A 61 -5.13 16.44 1.81
CA MET A 61 -5.83 17.63 2.32
C MET A 61 -4.92 18.87 2.33
N MET A 62 -3.68 18.72 2.78
CA MET A 62 -2.71 19.81 2.86
C MET A 62 -2.33 20.36 1.47
N LEU A 63 -2.28 19.50 0.45
CA LEU A 63 -1.96 19.86 -0.94
C LEU A 63 -3.18 20.30 -1.75
N GLY A 64 -4.37 20.39 -1.14
CA GLY A 64 -5.61 20.80 -1.81
C GLY A 64 -6.09 19.81 -2.88
N CYS A 65 -5.76 18.53 -2.74
CA CYS A 65 -6.21 17.48 -3.64
C CYS A 65 -7.70 17.19 -3.39
N ALA A 66 -8.53 17.47 -4.39
CA ALA A 66 -9.96 17.12 -4.39
C ALA A 66 -10.22 16.14 -5.53
N SER A 67 -10.95 15.05 -5.24
CA SER A 67 -11.44 14.09 -6.22
C SER A 67 -12.96 14.21 -6.34
N ARG A 68 -13.45 14.41 -7.58
CA ARG A 68 -14.89 14.36 -7.88
C ARG A 68 -15.40 12.95 -8.19
N ALA A 69 -14.50 11.97 -8.29
CA ALA A 69 -14.88 10.57 -8.47
C ALA A 69 -15.23 9.92 -7.13
N PRO A 70 -16.33 9.14 -7.06
CA PRO A 70 -16.71 8.40 -5.85
C PRO A 70 -15.74 7.24 -5.56
N HIS A 71 -15.27 6.58 -6.61
CA HIS A 71 -14.30 5.49 -6.59
C HIS A 71 -13.72 5.35 -7.99
N GLY A 72 -12.49 4.86 -8.12
CA GLY A 72 -11.89 4.61 -9.44
C GLY A 72 -10.36 4.57 -9.45
N GLY A 73 -9.73 4.72 -8.29
CA GLY A 73 -8.32 4.44 -8.12
C GLY A 73 -7.43 5.37 -8.95
N ILE A 74 -6.31 4.84 -9.42
CA ILE A 74 -5.36 5.57 -10.25
C ILE A 74 -5.93 5.87 -11.65
N PHE A 75 -6.96 5.17 -12.11
CA PHE A 75 -7.54 5.37 -13.44
C PHE A 75 -8.28 6.72 -13.55
N VAL A 76 -8.74 7.26 -12.43
CA VAL A 76 -9.43 8.56 -12.38
C VAL A 76 -8.51 9.72 -12.79
N ILE A 77 -7.18 9.57 -12.65
CA ILE A 77 -6.23 10.62 -13.04
C ILE A 77 -6.27 10.92 -14.55
N PHE A 78 -6.75 9.97 -15.37
CA PHE A 78 -6.84 10.13 -16.83
C PHE A 78 -8.09 10.90 -17.27
N ILE A 79 -9.03 11.14 -16.36
CA ILE A 79 -10.23 11.91 -16.66
C ILE A 79 -9.97 13.39 -16.34
N PRO A 80 -10.04 14.29 -17.34
CA PRO A 80 -9.71 15.69 -17.14
C PRO A 80 -10.64 16.35 -16.11
N ASN A 81 -10.08 17.22 -15.28
CA ASN A 81 -10.79 17.99 -14.23
C ASN A 81 -11.48 17.16 -13.12
N VAL A 82 -11.16 15.88 -12.97
CA VAL A 82 -11.68 15.06 -11.86
C VAL A 82 -10.84 15.21 -10.60
N ILE A 83 -9.52 15.36 -10.75
CA ILE A 83 -8.59 15.61 -9.64
C ILE A 83 -7.97 16.99 -9.80
N SER A 84 -8.10 17.85 -8.79
CA SER A 84 -7.60 19.23 -8.83
C SER A 84 -6.07 19.32 -8.86
N ASN A 85 -5.38 18.48 -8.09
CA ASN A 85 -3.92 18.45 -7.96
C ASN A 85 -3.42 17.00 -8.13
N VAL A 86 -3.30 16.56 -9.38
CA VAL A 86 -2.90 15.18 -9.74
C VAL A 86 -1.52 14.85 -9.17
N MET A 87 -0.56 15.76 -9.28
CA MET A 87 0.80 15.52 -8.79
C MET A 87 0.86 15.42 -7.28
N GLY A 88 0.13 16.28 -6.56
CA GLY A 88 -0.01 16.19 -5.10
C GLY A 88 -0.70 14.91 -4.66
N TYR A 89 -1.71 14.44 -5.41
CA TYR A 89 -2.44 13.21 -5.14
C TYR A 89 -1.54 11.97 -5.30
N LEU A 90 -0.78 11.90 -6.39
CA LEU A 90 0.20 10.83 -6.62
C LEU A 90 1.30 10.84 -5.55
N PHE A 91 1.79 12.03 -5.18
CA PHE A 91 2.76 12.18 -4.11
C PHE A 91 2.21 11.68 -2.76
N ALA A 92 0.98 12.05 -2.41
CA ALA A 92 0.35 11.62 -1.16
C ALA A 92 0.17 10.09 -1.09
N ILE A 93 -0.28 9.46 -2.18
CA ILE A 93 -0.38 7.99 -2.28
C ILE A 93 1.00 7.33 -2.14
N ALA A 94 2.00 7.86 -2.84
CA ALA A 94 3.35 7.32 -2.81
C ALA A 94 3.96 7.42 -1.39
N ALA A 95 3.82 8.58 -0.75
CA ALA A 95 4.31 8.83 0.60
C ALA A 95 3.63 7.93 1.63
N GLY A 96 2.30 7.80 1.59
CA GLY A 96 1.57 6.88 2.48
C GLY A 96 1.93 5.41 2.25
N SER A 97 2.04 4.99 0.99
CA SER A 97 2.45 3.62 0.64
C SER A 97 3.88 3.30 1.12
N LEU A 98 4.79 4.27 0.97
CA LEU A 98 6.17 4.15 1.44
C LEU A 98 6.22 4.09 2.97
N LEU A 99 5.46 4.94 3.68
CA LEU A 99 5.38 4.90 5.13
C LEU A 99 4.89 3.54 5.62
N THR A 100 3.81 2.99 5.05
CA THR A 100 3.33 1.64 5.39
C THR A 100 4.45 0.61 5.21
N ALA A 101 5.19 0.68 4.09
CA ALA A 101 6.27 -0.24 3.81
C ALA A 101 7.41 -0.12 4.84
N LEU A 102 7.80 1.10 5.20
CA LEU A 102 8.83 1.36 6.22
C LEU A 102 8.40 0.90 7.61
N ILE A 103 7.15 1.13 8.01
CA ILE A 103 6.62 0.62 9.28
C ILE A 103 6.71 -0.92 9.28
N LEU A 104 6.26 -1.59 8.21
CA LEU A 104 6.37 -3.05 8.10
C LEU A 104 7.82 -3.55 8.07
N LEU A 105 8.76 -2.79 7.51
CA LEU A 105 10.19 -3.08 7.58
C LEU A 105 10.67 -3.15 9.02
N PHE A 106 10.29 -2.19 9.86
CA PHE A 106 10.72 -2.15 11.26
C PHE A 106 9.96 -3.15 12.14
N LEU A 107 8.67 -3.39 11.87
CA LEU A 107 7.84 -4.26 12.71
C LEU A 107 7.98 -5.76 12.37
N LYS A 108 8.00 -6.15 11.08
CA LYS A 108 8.13 -7.57 10.71
C LYS A 108 9.58 -8.05 10.88
N LYS A 109 9.74 -9.26 11.40
CA LYS A 109 11.04 -9.95 11.45
C LYS A 109 11.30 -10.69 10.13
N ASP A 110 12.57 -10.98 9.86
CA ASP A 110 12.94 -11.84 8.74
C ASP A 110 12.38 -13.24 8.97
N ILE A 111 11.88 -13.85 7.92
CA ILE A 111 11.35 -15.21 7.99
C ILE A 111 12.56 -16.14 7.90
N SER A 112 12.69 -17.04 8.86
CA SER A 112 13.65 -18.14 8.78
C SER A 112 13.27 -19.03 7.60
N VAL A 113 13.94 -18.84 6.47
CA VAL A 113 13.85 -19.74 5.32
C VAL A 113 14.56 -21.04 5.74
N PRO A 114 13.87 -22.19 5.90
CA PRO A 114 14.57 -23.45 6.06
C PRO A 114 15.47 -23.62 4.83
N ALA A 115 16.74 -23.94 5.05
CA ALA A 115 17.73 -24.11 3.98
C ALA A 115 17.13 -25.00 2.88
N LYS A 116 17.20 -24.55 1.62
CA LYS A 116 16.94 -25.41 0.46
C LYS A 116 17.77 -26.68 0.66
N GLN A 117 17.13 -27.80 0.94
CA GLN A 117 17.75 -29.10 0.74
C GLN A 117 17.96 -29.23 -0.77
N GLY A 118 19.23 -29.41 -1.14
CA GLY A 118 19.73 -29.37 -2.51
C GLY A 118 19.22 -30.49 -3.40
#